data_AF-A0A8H9N1V6-F1
#
_entry.id   AF-A0A8H9N1V6-F1
#
_cell.length_a   1.000
_cell.length_b   1.000
_cell.length_c   1.000
_cell.angle_alpha   90.00
_cell.angle_beta   90.00
_cell.angle_gamma   90.00
#
_symmetry.space_group_name_H-M   'P 1'
#
loop_
_entity.id
_entity.type
_entity.pdbx_description
1 polymer ?
#
loop_
_entity_poly.entity_id
_entity_poly.type
_entity_poly.pdbx_seq_one_letter_code
_entity_poly.pdbx_strand_id
1 'polypeptide(L)'
;MLYINNEYGQLFSITDEAWDLFDSYYIERAGCDIHLTKEAMFQQVATMTNHCDIDDFESKIIAIKLNDEGNLIEVNSSGIESQVFDDYPDDWLAAYKTQALDTQGS
;
A
#
# COMPACT_ATOMS: atom_id res chain seq x y z
N MET A 1 -6.73 -9.11 7.60
CA MET A 1 -6.38 -8.19 6.51
C MET A 1 -6.14 -6.81 7.11
N LEU A 2 -5.03 -6.17 6.73
CA LEU A 2 -4.64 -4.84 7.18
C LEU A 2 -4.72 -3.85 6.03
N TYR A 3 -4.88 -2.57 6.36
CA TYR A 3 -4.91 -1.48 5.39
C TYR A 3 -3.83 -0.47 5.76
N ILE A 4 -3.10 -0.01 4.77
CA ILE A 4 -1.92 0.83 5.00
C ILE A 4 -1.97 2.00 4.04
N ASN A 5 -1.72 3.20 4.54
CA ASN A 5 -1.36 4.34 3.72
C ASN A 5 0.05 4.80 4.05
N ASN A 6 0.81 5.21 3.03
CA ASN A 6 2.09 5.87 3.24
C ASN A 6 1.91 7.40 3.27
N GLU A 7 2.98 8.11 3.63
CA GLU A 7 3.02 9.58 3.64
C GLU A 7 2.82 10.22 2.23
N TYR A 8 2.93 9.42 1.17
CA TYR A 8 2.82 9.84 -0.22
C TYR A 8 1.40 9.65 -0.81
N GLY A 9 0.46 9.10 -0.02
CA GLY A 9 -0.94 8.94 -0.40
C GLY A 9 -1.28 7.64 -1.13
N GLN A 10 -0.35 6.69 -1.23
CA GLN A 10 -0.64 5.35 -1.74
C GLN A 10 -1.35 4.52 -0.68
N LEU A 11 -2.29 3.71 -1.16
CA LEU A 11 -3.20 2.92 -0.33
C LEU A 11 -2.98 1.44 -0.64
N PHE A 12 -2.85 0.64 0.40
CA PHE A 12 -2.59 -0.78 0.29
C PHE A 12 -3.59 -1.58 1.12
N SER A 13 -3.97 -2.75 0.64
CA SER A 13 -4.65 -3.78 1.44
C SER A 13 -3.77 -5.02 1.49
N ILE A 14 -3.41 -5.49 2.68
CA ILE A 14 -2.45 -6.57 2.87
C ILE A 14 -3.14 -7.76 3.54
N THR A 15 -3.07 -8.95 2.93
CA THR A 15 -3.60 -10.18 3.54
C THR A 15 -2.80 -10.53 4.80
N ASP A 16 -3.40 -11.27 5.73
CA ASP A 16 -2.71 -11.65 6.97
C ASP A 16 -1.45 -12.50 6.69
N GLU A 17 -1.53 -13.39 5.70
CA GLU A 17 -0.42 -14.22 5.26
C GLU A 17 0.73 -13.41 4.64
N ALA A 18 0.40 -12.37 3.85
CA ALA A 18 1.40 -11.46 3.32
C ALA A 18 2.02 -10.59 4.41
N TRP A 19 1.21 -10.17 5.39
CA TRP A 19 1.67 -9.41 6.55
C TRP A 19 2.67 -10.19 7.40
N ASP A 20 2.44 -11.48 7.60
CA ASP A 20 3.35 -12.34 8.37
C ASP A 20 4.72 -12.54 7.68
N LEU A 21 4.78 -12.35 6.36
CA LEU A 21 6.02 -12.38 5.58
C LEU A 21 6.71 -11.02 5.49
N PHE A 22 5.98 -9.92 5.67
CA PHE A 22 6.58 -8.60 5.76
C PHE A 22 7.42 -8.46 7.03
N ASP A 23 8.55 -7.76 6.92
CA ASP A 23 9.13 -7.16 8.11
C ASP A 23 8.23 -5.99 8.56
N SER A 24 7.23 -6.31 9.37
CA SER A 24 6.30 -5.32 9.96
C SER A 24 7.02 -4.12 10.61
N TYR A 25 8.27 -4.30 11.04
CA TYR A 25 9.11 -3.24 11.60
C TYR A 25 9.54 -2.18 10.57
N TYR A 26 9.63 -2.57 9.29
CA TYR A 26 9.93 -1.65 8.20
C TYR A 26 8.75 -0.69 7.92
N ILE A 27 7.52 -1.19 7.99
CA ILE A 27 6.30 -0.40 7.74
C ILE A 27 6.20 0.74 8.76
N GLU A 28 6.46 0.45 10.04
CA GLU A 28 6.52 1.46 11.11
C GLU A 28 7.62 2.50 10.87
N ARG A 29 8.75 2.10 10.27
CA ARG A 29 9.88 3.00 9.95
C ARG A 29 9.66 3.82 8.70
N ALA A 30 8.89 3.32 7.74
CA ALA A 30 8.60 3.99 6.48
C ALA A 30 7.55 5.12 6.62
N GLY A 31 7.08 5.39 7.83
CA GLY A 31 6.08 6.43 8.09
C GLY A 31 4.69 6.06 7.58
N CYS A 32 4.39 4.76 7.56
CA CYS A 32 3.06 4.27 7.20
C CYS A 32 2.12 4.27 8.40
N ASP A 33 0.87 4.63 8.14
CA ASP A 33 -0.22 4.43 9.08
C ASP A 33 -0.90 3.08 8.81
N ILE A 34 -1.11 2.31 9.87
CA ILE A 34 -1.74 0.98 9.81
C ILE A 34 -3.17 1.07 10.34
N HIS A 35 -4.09 0.48 9.58
CA HIS A 35 -5.52 0.50 9.84
C HIS A 35 -6.10 -0.92 9.84
N LEU A 36 -7.03 -1.15 10.76
CA LEU A 36 -7.75 -2.42 10.85
C LEU A 36 -8.94 -2.51 9.87
N THR A 37 -9.40 -1.37 9.34
CA THR A 37 -10.51 -1.33 8.38
C THR A 37 -10.22 -0.36 7.24
N LYS A 38 -10.80 -0.65 6.07
CA LYS A 38 -10.71 0.20 4.87
C LYS A 38 -11.29 1.59 5.15
N GLU A 39 -12.41 1.62 5.88
CA GLU A 39 -13.09 2.86 6.25
C GLU A 39 -12.21 3.76 7.12
N ALA A 40 -11.45 3.19 8.07
CA ALA A 40 -10.55 3.97 8.93
C ALA A 40 -9.43 4.63 8.10
N MET A 41 -8.81 3.87 7.19
CA MET A 41 -7.80 4.38 6.26
C MET A 41 -8.38 5.52 5.40
N PHE A 42 -9.55 5.32 4.79
CA PHE A 42 -10.20 6.34 3.96
C PHE A 42 -10.56 7.61 4.73
N GLN A 43 -11.06 7.50 5.97
CA GLN A 43 -11.36 8.67 6.79
C GLN A 43 -10.11 9.48 7.11
N GLN A 44 -8.98 8.81 7.40
CA GLN A 44 -7.71 9.50 7.62
C GLN A 44 -7.25 10.21 6.34
N VAL A 45 -7.25 9.52 5.20
CA VAL A 45 -6.80 10.09 3.92
C VAL A 45 -7.70 11.24 3.48
N ALA A 46 -9.03 11.12 3.59
CA ALA A 46 -9.97 12.19 3.27
C ALA A 46 -9.76 13.45 4.14
N THR A 47 -9.35 13.25 5.41
CA THR A 47 -8.98 14.34 6.31
C THR A 47 -7.68 15.04 5.85
N MET A 48 -6.72 14.28 5.32
CA MET A 48 -5.45 14.82 4.79
C MET A 48 -5.60 15.50 3.43
N THR A 49 -6.46 15.00 2.54
CA THR A 49 -6.60 15.49 1.15
C THR A 49 -7.71 16.52 0.96
N ASN A 50 -8.26 17.07 2.04
CA ASN A 50 -9.25 18.15 2.01
C ASN A 50 -10.56 17.76 1.28
N HIS A 51 -11.12 16.59 1.61
CA HIS A 51 -12.42 16.06 1.14
C HIS A 51 -12.45 15.52 -0.30
N CYS A 52 -11.59 14.56 -0.65
CA CYS A 52 -11.84 13.69 -1.81
C CYS A 52 -12.97 12.69 -1.52
N ASP A 53 -13.74 12.32 -2.55
CA ASP A 53 -14.78 11.29 -2.43
C ASP A 53 -14.15 9.93 -2.12
N ILE A 54 -14.78 9.18 -1.23
CA ILE A 54 -14.28 7.88 -0.77
C ILE A 54 -14.16 6.87 -1.92
N ASP A 55 -15.08 6.95 -2.88
CA ASP A 55 -15.10 6.08 -4.07
C ASP A 55 -13.86 6.29 -4.96
N ASP A 56 -13.26 7.49 -4.93
CA ASP A 56 -12.03 7.77 -5.67
C ASP A 56 -10.82 7.05 -5.08
N PHE A 57 -10.89 6.61 -3.82
CA PHE A 57 -9.79 5.90 -3.17
C PHE A 57 -9.84 4.39 -3.39
N GLU A 58 -11.01 3.80 -3.59
CA GLU A 58 -11.14 2.35 -3.75
C GLU A 58 -10.43 1.85 -5.01
N SER A 59 -10.53 2.60 -6.11
CA SER A 59 -9.80 2.31 -7.35
C SER A 59 -8.28 2.52 -7.26
N LYS A 60 -7.79 3.07 -6.15
CA LYS A 60 -6.37 3.36 -5.91
C LYS A 60 -5.72 2.38 -4.93
N ILE A 61 -6.50 1.45 -4.35
CA ILE A 61 -5.95 0.43 -3.47
C ILE A 61 -5.15 -0.57 -4.29
N ILE A 62 -3.92 -0.81 -3.84
CA ILE A 62 -3.05 -1.88 -4.33
C ILE A 62 -3.14 -3.03 -3.33
N ALA A 63 -3.59 -4.19 -3.79
CA ALA A 63 -3.69 -5.36 -2.94
C ALA A 63 -2.35 -6.10 -2.89
N ILE A 64 -1.85 -6.36 -1.69
CA ILE A 64 -0.67 -7.16 -1.45
C ILE A 64 -1.10 -8.51 -0.87
N LYS A 65 -0.71 -9.58 -1.56
CA LYS A 65 -1.09 -10.96 -1.21
C LYS A 65 0.04 -11.92 -1.56
N LEU A 66 -0.14 -13.20 -1.20
CA LEU A 66 0.71 -14.27 -1.70
C LEU A 66 0.10 -14.90 -2.94
N ASN A 67 0.95 -15.29 -3.89
CA ASN A 67 0.55 -16.16 -4.98
C ASN A 67 0.58 -17.64 -4.54
N ASP A 68 0.18 -18.55 -5.43
CA ASP A 68 0.14 -20.00 -5.14
C ASP A 68 1.51 -20.61 -4.82
N GLU A 69 2.60 -19.93 -5.16
CA GLU A 69 3.98 -20.33 -4.88
C GLU A 69 4.51 -19.79 -3.55
N GLY A 70 3.70 -18.99 -2.83
CA GLY A 70 4.09 -18.34 -1.57
C GLY A 70 4.91 -17.07 -1.76
N ASN A 71 4.96 -16.50 -2.97
CA ASN A 71 5.66 -15.26 -3.27
C ASN A 71 4.75 -14.05 -3.04
N LEU A 72 5.32 -12.96 -2.49
CA LEU A 72 4.63 -11.67 -2.37
C LEU A 72 4.36 -11.08 -3.76
N ILE A 73 3.11 -10.69 -3.99
CA ILE A 73 2.67 -10.02 -5.20
C ILE A 73 1.81 -8.80 -4.86
N GLU A 74 1.91 -7.79 -5.70
CA GLU A 74 1.02 -6.64 -5.73
C GLU A 74 0.00 -6.80 -6.86
N VAL A 75 -1.24 -6.39 -6.61
CA VAL A 75 -2.34 -6.43 -7.56
C VAL A 75 -3.00 -5.08 -7.58
N ASN A 76 -2.89 -4.37 -8.71
CA ASN A 76 -3.54 -3.08 -8.85
C ASN A 76 -5.05 -3.22 -9.10
N SER A 77 -5.78 -2.10 -9.14
CA SER A 77 -7.23 -2.08 -9.37
C SER A 77 -7.68 -2.64 -10.73
N SER A 78 -6.76 -2.79 -11.68
CA SER A 78 -7.02 -3.44 -12.97
C SER A 78 -6.78 -4.96 -12.94
N GLY A 79 -6.40 -5.51 -11.78
CA GLY A 79 -6.10 -6.93 -11.60
C GLY A 79 -4.75 -7.35 -12.16
N ILE A 80 -3.88 -6.40 -12.52
CA ILE A 80 -2.53 -6.71 -12.99
C ILE A 80 -1.69 -7.09 -11.79
N GLU A 81 -1.11 -8.28 -11.82
CA GLU A 81 -0.24 -8.81 -10.79
C GLU A 81 1.22 -8.48 -11.13
N SER A 82 2.00 -8.07 -10.13
CA SER A 82 3.44 -7.86 -10.23
C SER A 82 4.12 -8.43 -9.00
N GLN A 83 5.31 -9.01 -9.18
CA GLN A 83 6.04 -9.60 -8.08
C GLN A 83 6.68 -8.49 -7.24
N VAL A 84 6.53 -8.61 -5.92
CA VAL A 84 7.28 -7.79 -4.98
C VAL A 84 8.68 -8.41 -4.90
N PHE A 85 9.69 -7.72 -5.43
CA PHE A 85 11.05 -8.25 -5.49
C PHE A 85 11.71 -8.25 -4.11
N ASP A 86 12.16 -9.43 -3.69
CA ASP A 86 12.61 -9.83 -2.35
C ASP A 86 14.09 -9.56 -2.05
N ASP A 87 14.84 -8.95 -2.99
CA ASP A 87 16.28 -8.70 -2.72
C ASP A 87 16.47 -7.82 -1.48
N TYR A 88 15.48 -6.94 -1.19
CA TYR A 88 15.23 -6.32 0.11
C TYR A 88 13.71 -6.07 0.26
N PRO A 89 12.98 -6.81 1.12
CA PRO A 89 11.59 -6.49 1.49
C PRO A 89 11.43 -5.08 2.07
N ASP A 90 12.55 -4.43 2.37
CA ASP A 90 12.66 -3.06 2.86
C ASP A 90 12.64 -2.01 1.73
N ASP A 91 12.57 -2.39 0.45
CA ASP A 91 12.65 -1.44 -0.68
C ASP A 91 11.35 -1.34 -1.50
N TRP A 92 10.42 -2.29 -1.37
CA TRP A 92 9.20 -2.28 -2.19
C TRP A 92 8.35 -1.03 -1.95
N LEU A 93 8.20 -0.59 -0.70
CA LEU A 93 7.48 0.64 -0.36
C LEU A 93 8.27 1.89 -0.77
N ALA A 94 9.61 1.82 -0.78
CA ALA A 94 10.47 2.90 -1.25
C ALA A 94 10.31 3.14 -2.77
N ALA A 95 9.89 2.14 -3.55
CA ALA A 95 9.50 2.34 -4.94
C ALA A 95 8.34 3.35 -5.08
N TYR A 96 7.40 3.37 -4.14
CA TYR A 96 6.26 4.28 -4.13
C TYR A 96 6.61 5.70 -3.67
N LYS A 97 7.70 5.87 -2.90
CA LYS A 97 8.29 7.19 -2.63
C LYS A 97 8.77 7.87 -3.91
N THR A 98 9.38 7.11 -4.81
CA THR A 98 9.96 7.65 -6.05
C THR A 98 8.87 8.05 -7.06
N GLN A 99 7.81 7.25 -7.19
CA GLN A 99 6.70 7.54 -8.11
C GLN A 99 5.91 8.81 -7.75
N ALA A 100 5.78 9.12 -6.45
CA ALA A 100 5.13 10.35 -5.99
C ALA A 100 5.94 11.61 -6.31
N LEU A 101 7.27 11.51 -6.34
CA LEU A 101 8.16 12.63 -6.68
C LEU A 101 8.13 12.95 -8.18
N ASP A 102 7.98 11.94 -9.04
CA ASP A 102 7.88 12.14 -10.49
C ASP A 102 6.55 12.79 -10.92
N THR A 103 5.49 12.64 -10.14
CA THR A 103 4.17 13.25 -10.44
C THR A 103 4.04 14.70 -9.95
N GLN A 104 4.98 15.21 -9.15
CA GLN A 104 5.02 16.62 -8.73
C GLN A 104 5.97 17.49 -9.55
N GLY A 105 6.61 16.93 -10.58
CA GLY A 105 7.53 17.63 -11.47
C GLY A 105 7.13 17.54 -12.95
N SER A 106 6.04 18.20 -13.35
CA SER A 106 5.73 18.53 -14.75
C SER A 106 4.84 19.76 -14.85
#